data_AF-A0AAN8F8H9-F1
#
_entry.id   AF-A0AAN8F8H9-F1
#
_cell.length_a   1.000
_cell.length_b   1.000
_cell.length_c   1.000
_cell.angle_alpha   90.00
_cell.angle_beta   90.00
_cell.angle_gamma   90.00
#
_symmetry.space_group_name_H-M   'P 1'
#
loop_
_entity.id
_entity.type
_entity.pdbx_description
1 polymer ?
#
loop_
_entity_poly.entity_id
_entity_poly.type
_entity_poly.pdbx_seq_one_letter_code
_entity_poly.pdbx_strand_id
1 'polypeptide(L)'
;SSFVVSADWDITSHYVRGNSTVGHIYHWCATSGELVDHACVRDAEWASCNCRVSYEAGCLAHSVEAKMLSTCRHHFHEPIKLEG
;
A
#
# COMPACT_ATOMS: atom_id res chain seq x y z
N SER A 1 5.24 1.95 -22.99
CA SER A 1 3.94 1.66 -22.37
C SER A 1 4.15 1.54 -20.86
N SER A 2 3.20 1.98 -20.04
CA SER A 2 3.27 1.93 -18.56
C SER A 2 1.99 1.28 -18.05
N PHE A 3 2.12 0.27 -17.18
CA PHE A 3 0.99 -0.44 -16.57
C PHE A 3 1.29 -0.76 -15.11
N VAL A 4 0.23 -0.96 -14.32
CA VAL A 4 0.31 -1.27 -12.89
C VAL A 4 0.84 -2.70 -12.70
N VAL A 5 1.85 -2.88 -11.85
CA VAL A 5 2.51 -4.17 -11.58
C VAL A 5 2.32 -4.66 -10.15
N SER A 6 1.91 -3.77 -9.24
CA SER A 6 1.57 -4.10 -7.86
C SER A 6 0.49 -3.17 -7.37
N ALA A 7 -0.34 -3.65 -6.45
CA ALA A 7 -1.37 -2.86 -5.81
C ALA A 7 -1.56 -3.29 -4.35
N ASP A 8 -1.98 -2.35 -3.51
CA ASP A 8 -2.37 -2.58 -2.13
C ASP A 8 -3.68 -1.84 -1.84
N TRP A 9 -4.54 -2.48 -1.06
CA TRP A 9 -5.70 -1.84 -0.43
C TRP A 9 -5.27 -1.13 0.85
N ASP A 10 -5.95 -0.05 1.21
CA ASP A 10 -5.88 0.48 2.57
C ASP A 10 -6.71 -0.39 3.54
N ILE A 11 -6.42 -0.31 4.83
CA ILE A 11 -7.12 -1.12 5.85
C ILE A 11 -8.61 -0.78 5.97
N THR A 12 -9.03 0.40 5.51
CA THR A 12 -10.43 0.84 5.57
C THR A 12 -11.21 0.58 4.28
N SER A 13 -10.56 0.01 3.26
CA SER A 13 -11.15 -0.30 1.94
C SER A 13 -11.71 0.92 1.19
N HIS A 14 -11.22 2.12 1.50
CA HIS A 14 -11.57 3.36 0.82
C HIS A 14 -10.63 3.68 -0.34
N TYR A 15 -9.39 3.20 -0.29
CA TYR A 15 -8.33 3.56 -1.21
C TYR A 15 -7.54 2.35 -1.71
N VAL A 16 -7.08 2.47 -2.96
CA VAL A 16 -6.12 1.54 -3.56
C VAL A 16 -4.90 2.34 -3.99
N ARG A 17 -3.71 1.83 -3.72
CA ARG A 17 -2.47 2.32 -4.34
C ARG A 17 -1.95 1.35 -5.38
N GLY A 18 -1.19 1.85 -6.35
CA GLY A 18 -0.53 1.02 -7.35
C GLY A 18 0.83 1.57 -7.77
N ASN A 19 1.76 0.67 -8.10
CA ASN A 19 3.01 1.05 -8.75
C ASN A 19 3.02 0.61 -10.21
N SER A 20 3.54 1.45 -11.10
CA SER A 20 3.71 1.09 -12.50
C SER A 20 5.09 0.52 -12.82
N THR A 21 5.23 -0.08 -14.01
CA THR A 21 6.52 -0.53 -14.57
C THR A 21 7.58 0.58 -14.68
N VAL A 22 7.17 1.85 -14.65
CA VAL A 22 8.08 3.01 -14.76
C VAL A 22 8.23 3.75 -13.43
N GLY A 23 7.75 3.17 -12.32
CA GLY A 23 7.94 3.72 -10.98
C GLY A 23 6.96 4.83 -10.59
N HIS A 24 5.87 5.03 -11.33
CA HIS A 24 4.82 5.94 -10.88
C HIS A 24 4.01 5.32 -9.75
N ILE A 25 3.57 6.17 -8.83
CA ILE A 25 2.62 5.81 -7.76
C ILE A 25 1.27 6.43 -8.12
N TYR A 26 0.22 5.61 -8.08
CA TYR A 26 -1.15 6.04 -8.29
C TYR A 26 -1.99 5.71 -7.06
N HIS A 27 -2.99 6.55 -6.78
CA HIS A 27 -3.96 6.34 -5.71
C HIS A 27 -5.37 6.50 -6.30
N TRP A 28 -6.26 5.59 -5.96
CA TRP A 28 -7.66 5.61 -6.40
C TRP A 28 -8.60 5.55 -5.21
N CYS A 29 -9.74 6.23 -5.33
CA CYS A 29 -10.89 5.95 -4.47
C CYS A 29 -11.53 4.65 -4.91
N ALA A 30 -11.66 3.68 -4.01
CA ALA A 30 -12.20 2.37 -4.31
C ALA A 30 -13.66 2.40 -4.77
N THR A 31 -14.45 3.33 -4.23
CA THR A 31 -15.88 3.43 -4.51
C THR A 31 -16.15 4.09 -5.85
N SER A 32 -15.44 5.18 -6.17
CA SER A 32 -15.67 5.92 -7.42
C SER A 32 -14.79 5.44 -8.57
N GLY A 33 -13.66 4.79 -8.29
CA GLY A 33 -12.64 4.42 -9.27
C GLY A 33 -11.78 5.61 -9.73
N GLU A 34 -12.03 6.81 -9.23
CA GLU A 34 -11.32 8.03 -9.62
C GLU A 34 -9.93 8.11 -8.98
N LEU A 35 -8.99 8.74 -9.69
CA LEU A 35 -7.68 9.08 -9.15
C LEU A 35 -7.84 10.15 -8.06
N VAL A 36 -7.11 9.98 -6.96
CA VAL A 36 -7.09 10.94 -5.85
C VAL A 36 -5.70 11.51 -5.66
N ASP A 37 -5.65 12.75 -5.16
CA ASP A 37 -4.39 13.39 -4.80
C ASP A 37 -3.74 12.66 -3.61
N HIS A 38 -2.41 12.70 -3.55
CA HIS A 38 -1.66 12.09 -2.46
C HIS A 38 -2.05 12.67 -1.08
N ALA A 39 -2.43 13.95 -1.00
CA ALA A 39 -2.88 14.58 0.24
C ALA A 39 -4.09 13.86 0.88
N CYS A 40 -4.94 13.19 0.09
CA CYS A 40 -6.08 12.43 0.59
C CYS A 40 -5.68 11.10 1.27
N VAL A 41 -4.50 10.58 0.96
CA VAL A 41 -4.04 9.25 1.39
C VAL A 41 -2.75 9.31 2.21
N ARG A 42 -2.28 10.51 2.56
CA ARG A 42 -1.04 10.72 3.33
C ARG A 42 -1.03 9.93 4.64
N ASP A 43 -2.17 9.86 5.30
CA ASP A 43 -2.33 9.23 6.62
C ASP A 43 -3.01 7.85 6.52
N ALA A 44 -3.12 7.28 5.32
CA ALA A 44 -3.73 5.97 5.10
C ALA A 44 -2.79 4.84 5.57
N GLU A 45 -3.34 3.87 6.31
CA GLU A 45 -2.63 2.62 6.64
C GLU A 45 -2.93 1.57 5.57
N TRP A 46 -1.89 0.92 5.03
CA TRP A 46 -2.01 -0.06 3.95
C TRP A 46 -2.13 -1.50 4.48
N ALA A 47 -3.06 -2.28 3.92
CA ALA A 47 -3.30 -3.67 4.31
C ALA A 47 -2.16 -4.61 3.88
N SER A 48 -1.47 -4.26 2.79
CA SER A 48 -0.32 -4.99 2.25
C SER A 48 0.80 -4.05 1.79
N CYS A 49 1.98 -4.61 1.53
CA CYS A 49 3.19 -3.89 1.12
C CYS A 49 3.73 -4.38 -0.23
N ASN A 50 2.85 -4.73 -1.16
CA ASN A 50 3.23 -5.18 -2.50
C ASN A 50 3.80 -4.01 -3.33
N CYS A 51 3.30 -2.79 -3.13
CA CYS A 51 3.90 -1.58 -3.69
C CYS A 51 5.19 -1.22 -2.97
N ARG A 52 6.33 -1.55 -3.59
CA ARG A 52 7.67 -1.27 -3.06
C ARG A 52 8.10 0.18 -3.22
N VAL A 53 7.52 0.89 -4.19
CA VAL A 53 7.73 2.32 -4.39
C VAL A 53 6.60 3.03 -3.66
N SER A 54 6.89 3.57 -2.48
CA SER A 54 5.92 4.26 -1.65
C SER A 54 6.53 5.51 -1.04
N TYR A 55 5.70 6.47 -0.64
CA TYR A 55 6.17 7.70 -0.02
C TYR A 55 6.94 7.39 1.28
N GLU A 56 6.41 6.46 2.08
CA GLU A 56 7.03 6.01 3.33
C GLU A 56 8.41 5.38 3.07
N ALA A 57 8.54 4.59 2.01
CA ALA A 57 9.83 4.03 1.58
C ALA A 57 10.82 5.13 1.14
N GLY A 58 10.34 6.20 0.52
CA GLY A 58 11.14 7.37 0.15
C GLY A 58 11.65 8.16 1.36
N CYS A 59 10.80 8.35 2.38
CA CYS A 59 11.21 8.98 3.65
C CYS A 59 12.27 8.15 4.39
N LEU A 60 12.10 6.83 4.42
CA LEU A 60 13.03 5.90 5.05
C LEU A 60 14.42 5.89 4.38
N ALA A 61 14.49 6.05 3.05
CA ALA A 61 15.76 6.09 2.33
C ALA A 61 16.66 7.29 2.72
N HIS A 62 16.10 8.34 3.32
CA HIS A 62 16.84 9.52 3.77
C HIS A 62 17.21 9.50 5.26
N SER A 63 16.72 8.54 6.05
CA SER A 63 17.17 8.32 7.43
C SER A 63 18.21 7.21 7.47
N VAL A 64 19.46 7.56 7.80
CA VAL A 64 20.55 6.62 8.06
C VAL A 64 20.06 5.60 9.10
N GLU A 65 19.99 4.32 8.74
CA GLU A 65 19.40 3.18 9.50
C GLU A 65 17.88 2.91 9.39
N ALA A 66 17.28 3.06 8.22
CA ALA A 66 15.93 2.51 8.00
C ALA A 66 15.94 0.98 7.87
N LYS A 67 15.89 0.29 9.01
CA LYS A 67 15.33 -1.05 9.14
C LYS A 67 13.93 -1.01 8.53
N MET A 68 13.62 -1.92 7.61
CA MET A 68 12.32 -2.10 6.96
C MET A 68 11.22 -2.17 8.04
N LEU A 69 10.65 -1.02 8.40
CA LEU A 69 9.68 -0.91 9.48
C LEU A 69 8.36 -1.41 8.92
N SER A 70 7.90 -2.51 9.50
CA SER A 70 6.66 -3.19 9.19
C SER A 70 5.46 -2.23 9.23
N THR A 71 4.87 -1.91 8.08
CA THR A 71 3.50 -1.41 7.99
C THR A 71 2.66 -2.29 7.06
N CYS A 72 2.84 -3.60 7.21
CA CYS A 72 1.69 -4.49 7.27
C CYS A 72 1.68 -5.02 8.71
N ARG A 73 0.82 -4.45 9.55
CA ARG A 73 0.36 -5.21 10.72
C ARG A 73 -0.49 -6.34 10.14
N HIS A 74 0.17 -7.42 9.72
CA HIS A 74 -0.51 -8.68 9.45
C HIS A 74 -1.22 -9.04 10.76
N HIS A 75 -2.52 -8.73 10.85
CA HIS A 75 -3.43 -9.60 11.57
C HIS A 75 -3.41 -10.92 10.79
N PHE A 76 -2.46 -11.78 11.13
CA PHE A 76 -2.66 -13.20 10.90
C PHE A 76 -3.88 -13.57 11.74
N HIS A 77 -5.07 -13.54 11.12
CA HIS A 77 -6.12 -14.41 11.61
C HIS A 77 -5.54 -15.83 11.50
N GLU A 78 -5.27 -16.43 12.65
CA GLU A 78 -4.92 -17.84 12.74
C GLU A 78 -5.91 -18.63 11.85
N PRO A 79 -5.44 -19.57 11.02
CA PRO A 79 -6.34 -20.40 10.25
C PRO A 79 -7.27 -21.11 11.23
N ILE A 80 -8.57 -20.84 11.12
CA ILE A 80 -9.61 -21.57 11.85
C ILE A 80 -9.41 -23.04 11.49
N LYS A 81 -8.92 -23.84 12.46
CA LYS A 81 -8.98 -25.29 12.35
C LYS A 81 -10.44 -25.68 12.31
N LEU A 82 -10.93 -26.03 11.11
CA LEU A 82 -12.15 -26.80 10.99
C LEU A 82 -11.79 -28.23 11.43
N GLU A 83 -12.01 -28.52 12.71
CA GLU A 83 -12.00 -29.90 13.18
C GLU A 83 -13.28 -30.57 12.70
N GLY A 84 -13.12 -31.69 11.99
CA GLY A 84 -14.18 -32.63 11.64
C GLY A 84 -14.09 -33.88 12.50
#